data_AF-A0A6C0AQF6-F1
#
_entry.id   AF-A0A6C0AQF6-F1
#
_cell.length_a   1.000
_cell.length_b   1.000
_cell.length_c   1.000
_cell.angle_alpha   90.00
_cell.angle_beta   90.00
_cell.angle_gamma   90.00
#
_symmetry.space_group_name_H-M   'P 1'
#
loop_
_entity.id
_entity.type
_entity.pdbx_description
1 polymer ?
#
loop_
_entity_poly.entity_id
_entity_poly.type
_entity_poly.pdbx_seq_one_letter_code
_entity_poly.pdbx_strand_id
1 'polypeptide(L)'
;MTDTIETDNQIHLDRFKYNPPHPSYIAGFIDGDGCIFIRKITDGYQSGFTITQCRTNILQIVRYHFGGSITSSTNRNDKAINLMDDNNEYYHKHNIRNQYNLLIRNNEYHVLVDYLQNSLIIKENQYQYLYEFNKLANLPNKYEEKEKLYLKCSNLNKICELDDIFLTRLNIEYIAGLFDAEGCIYIKNNTFSYCISIAQKNHPKILHEIAKFLGFGKVETHELKIYKNIDCLKFIRLIIPHLIVKYNQANAFQMFLNTDKLSMKEIMYKICNREKHEIELFTDLNQNKKGKEGYLETLRLKCLKEQICKEIHNKQVYKDKSEKMKGEGNHNYGKTFSEETKKKMSLAIRDVKGGVSDEVIIKVRNLLNEGNKNIDIQKLFDLPRHTITRIKNGEIVCRNEEKKTKKSLTQEELNLSKRKINADDIIFVIEKFIEKWNPTQILDYFIEQNKNNVTIDIIKNIKRNLQNKKSIIYESELVKERYDYYLNLLKQFIEINV
;
A
#
# COMPACT_ATOMS: atom_id res chain seq x y z
N MET A 1 -4.51 -26.52 15.59
CA MET A 1 -4.90 -25.45 16.54
C MET A 1 -3.63 -25.02 17.22
N THR A 2 -3.43 -23.72 17.42
CA THR A 2 -2.20 -23.19 18.03
C THR A 2 -2.13 -23.52 19.51
N ASP A 3 -0.91 -23.64 20.01
CA ASP A 3 -0.69 -24.00 21.41
C ASP A 3 -0.84 -22.80 22.37
N THR A 4 -0.65 -21.57 21.87
CA THR A 4 -0.75 -20.32 22.66
C THR A 4 -1.53 -19.20 21.96
N ILE A 5 -2.05 -18.24 22.75
CA ILE A 5 -2.75 -17.04 22.25
C ILE A 5 -1.82 -16.17 21.39
N GLU A 6 -0.54 -16.04 21.76
CA GLU A 6 0.43 -15.24 21.02
C GLU A 6 0.68 -15.82 19.63
N THR A 7 0.76 -17.15 19.53
CA THR A 7 0.93 -17.84 18.26
C THR A 7 -0.31 -17.65 17.37
N ASP A 8 -1.51 -17.72 17.95
CA ASP A 8 -2.76 -17.43 17.23
C ASP A 8 -2.79 -15.99 16.70
N ASN A 9 -2.49 -15.02 17.57
CA ASN A 9 -2.42 -13.62 17.23
C ASN A 9 -1.45 -13.37 16.07
N GLN A 10 -0.27 -14.01 16.10
CA GLN A 10 0.73 -13.89 15.04
C GLN A 10 0.24 -14.47 13.71
N ILE A 11 -0.37 -15.66 13.71
CA ILE A 11 -0.92 -16.27 12.49
C ILE A 11 -1.97 -15.36 11.85
N HIS A 12 -2.87 -14.79 12.65
CA HIS A 12 -3.89 -13.88 12.14
C HIS A 12 -3.30 -12.56 11.64
N LEU A 13 -2.27 -12.02 12.30
CA LEU A 13 -1.55 -10.85 11.79
C LEU A 13 -0.89 -11.13 10.44
N ASP A 14 -0.20 -12.26 10.30
CA ASP A 14 0.44 -12.66 9.05
C ASP A 14 -0.59 -12.90 7.94
N ARG A 15 -1.72 -13.51 8.27
CA ARG A 15 -2.85 -13.73 7.36
C ARG A 15 -3.36 -12.41 6.75
N PHE A 16 -3.43 -11.35 7.53
CA PHE A 16 -3.92 -10.04 7.10
C PHE A 16 -2.79 -9.04 6.86
N LYS A 17 -1.53 -9.47 6.73
CA LYS A 17 -0.39 -8.55 6.58
C LYS A 17 -0.49 -7.68 5.33
N TYR A 18 -0.96 -8.24 4.21
CA TYR A 18 -1.00 -7.54 2.93
C TYR A 18 -2.37 -6.95 2.61
N ASN A 19 -3.44 -7.55 3.14
CA ASN A 19 -4.80 -7.11 2.88
C ASN A 19 -5.59 -7.07 4.20
N PRO A 20 -6.36 -6.00 4.47
CA PRO A 20 -7.25 -5.96 5.61
C PRO A 20 -8.37 -7.01 5.50
N PRO A 21 -9.01 -7.39 6.63
CA PRO A 21 -10.23 -8.19 6.61
C PRO A 21 -11.33 -7.51 5.79
N HIS A 22 -12.22 -8.30 5.17
CA HIS A 22 -13.33 -7.79 4.35
C HIS A 22 -14.10 -6.66 5.05
N PRO A 23 -14.52 -5.59 4.35
CA PRO A 23 -15.13 -4.42 4.99
C PRO A 23 -16.42 -4.77 5.73
N SER A 24 -17.25 -5.69 5.21
CA SER A 24 -18.45 -6.16 5.90
C SER A 24 -18.12 -6.90 7.20
N TYR A 25 -17.01 -7.62 7.28
CA TYR A 25 -16.58 -8.26 8.53
C TYR A 25 -16.22 -7.20 9.59
N ILE A 26 -15.41 -6.21 9.22
CA ILE A 26 -15.05 -5.12 10.15
C ILE A 26 -16.30 -4.34 10.57
N ALA A 27 -17.24 -4.11 9.65
CA ALA A 27 -18.50 -3.47 9.92
C ALA A 27 -19.35 -4.26 10.93
N GLY A 28 -19.54 -5.57 10.72
CA GLY A 28 -20.27 -6.43 11.67
C GLY A 28 -19.63 -6.47 13.05
N PHE A 29 -18.29 -6.47 13.10
CA PHE A 29 -17.55 -6.40 14.35
C PHE A 29 -17.73 -5.05 15.06
N ILE A 30 -17.69 -3.93 14.34
CA ILE A 30 -17.98 -2.59 14.87
C ILE A 30 -19.43 -2.47 15.32
N ASP A 31 -20.37 -3.08 14.60
CA ASP A 31 -21.79 -3.07 14.92
C ASP A 31 -22.11 -3.84 16.21
N GLY A 32 -21.32 -4.85 16.57
CA GLY A 32 -21.30 -5.47 17.91
C GLY A 32 -20.49 -4.64 18.93
N ASP A 33 -19.17 -4.83 18.95
CA ASP A 33 -18.26 -4.35 20.01
C ASP A 33 -17.69 -2.94 19.78
N GLY A 34 -17.95 -2.34 18.63
CA GLY A 34 -17.46 -1.00 18.27
C GLY A 34 -18.38 0.12 18.74
N CYS A 35 -17.82 1.32 18.79
CA CYS A 35 -18.56 2.56 19.00
C CYS A 35 -18.06 3.64 18.03
N ILE A 36 -19.01 4.28 17.38
CA ILE A 36 -18.82 5.43 16.48
C ILE A 36 -19.22 6.66 17.27
N PHE A 37 -18.32 7.64 17.38
CA PHE A 37 -18.57 8.79 18.22
C PHE A 37 -18.14 10.11 17.59
N ILE A 38 -18.90 11.13 17.95
CA ILE A 38 -18.51 12.54 17.93
C ILE A 38 -18.74 13.02 19.37
N ARG A 39 -17.72 13.58 20.00
CA ARG A 39 -17.78 14.05 21.39
C ARG A 39 -17.21 15.45 21.54
N LYS A 40 -17.80 16.23 22.43
CA LYS A 40 -17.33 17.56 22.80
C LYS A 40 -16.15 17.44 23.76
N ILE A 41 -15.11 18.24 23.53
CA ILE A 41 -13.95 18.43 24.40
C ILE A 41 -13.80 19.92 24.71
N THR A 42 -12.96 20.28 25.68
CA THR A 42 -12.79 21.68 26.13
C THR A 42 -12.57 22.65 24.96
N ASP A 43 -11.72 22.26 24.00
CA ASP A 43 -11.31 23.13 22.88
C ASP A 43 -11.95 22.71 21.54
N GLY A 44 -13.11 22.05 21.56
CA GLY A 44 -13.86 21.71 20.35
C GLY A 44 -14.45 20.31 20.36
N TYR A 45 -14.10 19.51 19.36
CA TYR A 45 -14.69 18.20 19.15
C TYR A 45 -13.64 17.15 18.82
N GLN A 46 -13.94 15.92 19.20
CA GLN A 46 -13.19 14.74 18.84
C GLN A 46 -14.14 13.72 18.24
N SER A 47 -13.68 13.03 17.21
CA SER A 47 -14.49 12.05 16.51
C SER A 47 -13.68 10.80 16.16
N GLY A 48 -14.36 9.70 15.91
CA GLY A 48 -13.75 8.48 15.38
C GLY A 48 -14.41 7.20 15.85
N PHE A 49 -13.59 6.15 15.94
CA PHE A 49 -14.00 4.79 16.31
C PHE A 49 -13.28 4.35 17.58
N THR A 50 -14.02 3.66 18.44
CA THR A 50 -13.45 2.83 19.51
C THR A 50 -13.89 1.40 19.33
N ILE A 51 -12.98 0.45 19.50
CA ILE A 51 -13.28 -0.98 19.52
C ILE A 51 -12.69 -1.55 20.79
N THR A 52 -13.51 -2.28 21.54
CA THR A 52 -13.13 -2.82 22.83
C THR A 52 -13.18 -4.33 22.79
N GLN A 53 -12.06 -5.01 23.07
CA GLN A 53 -11.99 -6.47 23.01
C GLN A 53 -10.99 -7.05 24.03
N CYS A 54 -11.26 -8.27 24.50
CA CYS A 54 -10.34 -9.02 25.37
C CYS A 54 -9.24 -9.71 24.57
N ARG A 55 -9.55 -10.13 23.33
CA ARG A 55 -8.59 -10.65 22.35
C ARG A 55 -7.97 -9.55 21.51
N THR A 56 -6.65 -9.46 21.46
CA THR A 56 -6.00 -8.31 20.81
C THR A 56 -5.68 -8.49 19.32
N ASN A 57 -5.75 -9.70 18.77
CA ASN A 57 -5.53 -9.97 17.34
C ASN A 57 -6.26 -9.00 16.41
N ILE A 58 -7.59 -8.88 16.55
CA ILE A 58 -8.39 -7.99 15.71
C ILE A 58 -8.01 -6.51 15.90
N LEU A 59 -7.73 -6.09 17.13
CA LEU A 59 -7.32 -4.71 17.41
C LEU A 59 -5.97 -4.40 16.74
N GLN A 60 -5.03 -5.34 16.78
CA GLN A 60 -3.73 -5.19 16.16
C GLN A 60 -3.82 -5.17 14.63
N ILE A 61 -4.70 -5.99 14.03
CA ILE A 61 -4.96 -6.01 12.58
C ILE A 61 -5.60 -4.69 12.13
N VAL A 62 -6.66 -4.22 12.81
CA VAL A 62 -7.31 -2.95 12.47
C VAL A 62 -6.34 -1.80 12.65
N ARG A 63 -5.54 -1.78 13.74
CA ARG A 63 -4.51 -0.76 13.95
C ARG A 63 -3.46 -0.77 12.84
N TYR A 64 -3.03 -1.95 12.41
CA TYR A 64 -2.00 -2.12 11.39
C TYR A 64 -2.41 -1.46 10.08
N HIS A 65 -3.67 -1.63 9.64
CA HIS A 65 -4.17 -1.10 8.37
C HIS A 65 -4.72 0.33 8.45
N PHE A 66 -5.34 0.69 9.57
CA PHE A 66 -6.15 1.91 9.67
C PHE A 66 -5.64 2.92 10.70
N GLY A 67 -4.54 2.62 11.39
CA GLY A 67 -3.94 3.50 12.38
C GLY A 67 -4.63 3.45 13.74
N GLY A 68 -4.52 4.53 14.52
CA GLY A 68 -4.99 4.58 15.89
C GLY A 68 -3.98 4.07 16.92
N SER A 69 -4.47 3.91 18.15
CA SER A 69 -3.70 3.47 19.31
C SER A 69 -4.47 2.45 20.12
N ILE A 70 -3.82 1.36 20.53
CA ILE A 70 -4.37 0.39 21.49
C ILE A 70 -3.96 0.83 22.89
N THR A 71 -4.92 0.86 23.80
CA THR A 71 -4.74 1.25 25.20
C THR A 71 -5.35 0.20 26.10
N SER A 72 -4.73 -0.01 27.26
CA SER A 72 -5.28 -0.79 28.36
C SER A 72 -6.05 0.14 29.32
N SER A 73 -7.11 -0.36 29.95
CA SER A 73 -7.67 0.31 31.12
C SER A 73 -7.01 -0.25 32.37
N THR A 74 -6.22 0.56 33.08
CA THR A 74 -5.53 0.17 34.32
C THR A 74 -6.47 -0.56 35.29
N ASN A 75 -7.64 0.02 35.56
CA ASN A 75 -8.62 -0.53 36.50
C ASN A 75 -9.22 -1.90 36.11
N ARG A 76 -9.05 -2.38 34.87
CA ARG A 76 -9.57 -3.69 34.41
C ARG A 76 -8.47 -4.66 33.98
N ASN A 77 -7.20 -4.23 33.97
CA ASN A 77 -6.11 -4.96 33.30
C ASN A 77 -4.96 -5.37 34.22
N ASP A 78 -5.15 -5.33 35.53
CA ASP A 78 -4.13 -5.72 36.52
C ASP A 78 -4.13 -7.24 36.81
N LYS A 79 -4.83 -8.04 36.00
CA LYS A 79 -4.98 -9.48 36.22
C LYS A 79 -3.94 -10.25 35.43
N ALA A 80 -3.10 -10.97 36.15
CA ALA A 80 -2.10 -11.88 35.60
C ALA A 80 -2.38 -13.37 35.90
N ILE A 81 -3.33 -13.66 36.79
CA ILE A 81 -3.60 -15.02 37.27
C ILE A 81 -5.00 -15.44 36.82
N ASN A 82 -5.09 -16.58 36.14
CA ASN A 82 -6.35 -17.18 35.76
C ASN A 82 -7.05 -17.83 36.96
N LEU A 83 -8.35 -17.59 37.09
CA LEU A 83 -9.20 -18.35 38.01
C LEU A 83 -9.60 -19.67 37.35
N MET A 84 -9.15 -20.78 37.92
CA MET A 84 -9.52 -22.14 37.52
C MET A 84 -10.65 -22.67 38.40
N ASP A 85 -11.27 -23.79 38.00
CA ASP A 85 -12.19 -24.54 38.84
C ASP A 85 -11.48 -25.37 39.92
N ASP A 86 -12.24 -26.02 40.81
CA ASP A 86 -11.70 -26.74 41.98
C ASP A 86 -10.72 -27.88 41.59
N ASN A 87 -10.87 -28.43 40.38
CA ASN A 87 -10.01 -29.50 39.86
C ASN A 87 -8.82 -28.97 39.03
N ASN A 88 -8.68 -27.65 38.86
CA ASN A 88 -7.73 -27.02 37.95
C ASN A 88 -7.81 -27.54 36.50
N GLU A 89 -8.99 -27.99 36.06
CA GLU A 89 -9.18 -28.53 34.71
C GLU A 89 -9.72 -27.48 33.73
N TYR A 90 -10.52 -26.53 34.23
CA TYR A 90 -11.23 -25.55 33.40
C TYR A 90 -11.07 -24.14 33.95
N TYR A 91 -11.12 -23.16 33.05
CA TYR A 91 -11.19 -21.76 33.44
C TYR A 91 -12.58 -21.47 33.98
N HIS A 92 -12.62 -20.81 35.13
CA HIS A 92 -13.87 -20.52 35.81
C HIS A 92 -14.69 -19.48 35.04
N LYS A 93 -16.02 -19.63 35.03
CA LYS A 93 -16.93 -18.72 34.30
C LYS A 93 -16.87 -17.26 34.78
N HIS A 94 -16.41 -17.04 36.02
CA HIS A 94 -16.22 -15.72 36.60
C HIS A 94 -14.77 -15.22 36.48
N ASN A 95 -13.92 -15.89 35.67
CA ASN A 95 -12.61 -15.35 35.33
C ASN A 95 -12.79 -14.02 34.58
N ILE A 96 -12.27 -12.94 35.16
CA ILE A 96 -12.39 -11.60 34.60
C ILE A 96 -11.21 -11.40 33.66
N ARG A 97 -11.50 -11.19 32.38
CA ARG A 97 -10.47 -10.98 31.34
C ARG A 97 -10.03 -9.51 31.30
N ASN A 98 -8.78 -9.31 30.90
CA ASN A 98 -8.27 -7.99 30.55
C ASN A 98 -9.01 -7.47 29.31
N GLN A 99 -9.20 -6.16 29.23
CA GLN A 99 -9.94 -5.48 28.18
C GLN A 99 -9.08 -4.40 27.53
N TYR A 100 -8.96 -4.45 26.21
CA TYR A 100 -8.14 -3.53 25.43
C TYR A 100 -9.01 -2.68 24.52
N ASN A 101 -8.59 -1.43 24.30
CA ASN A 101 -9.33 -0.45 23.54
C ASN A 101 -8.49 0.07 22.38
N LEU A 102 -8.90 -0.22 21.15
CA LEU A 102 -8.39 0.47 19.97
C LEU A 102 -9.16 1.78 19.78
N LEU A 103 -8.44 2.87 19.58
CA LEU A 103 -9.00 4.20 19.35
C LEU A 103 -8.38 4.84 18.11
N ILE A 104 -9.22 5.15 17.12
CA ILE A 104 -8.83 5.75 15.85
C ILE A 104 -9.52 7.11 15.76
N ARG A 105 -8.74 8.20 15.69
CA ARG A 105 -9.23 9.59 15.85
C ARG A 105 -8.98 10.46 14.64
N ASN A 106 -9.80 11.50 14.51
CA ASN A 106 -9.69 12.65 13.60
C ASN A 106 -9.02 12.34 12.25
N ASN A 107 -7.71 12.54 12.15
CA ASN A 107 -6.97 12.48 10.88
C ASN A 107 -6.72 11.05 10.38
N GLU A 108 -6.85 10.02 11.23
CA GLU A 108 -6.48 8.66 10.88
C GLU A 108 -7.69 7.83 10.39
N TYR A 109 -8.88 8.06 10.96
CA TYR A 109 -10.04 7.20 10.66
C TYR A 109 -10.58 7.37 9.24
N HIS A 110 -10.16 8.39 8.48
CA HIS A 110 -10.67 8.61 7.12
C HIS A 110 -10.43 7.40 6.21
N VAL A 111 -9.30 6.69 6.38
CA VAL A 111 -9.01 5.45 5.65
C VAL A 111 -10.03 4.37 6.01
N LEU A 112 -10.32 4.20 7.30
CA LEU A 112 -11.33 3.24 7.76
C LEU A 112 -12.74 3.61 7.28
N VAL A 113 -13.06 4.90 7.30
CA VAL A 113 -14.36 5.39 6.86
C VAL A 113 -14.57 5.09 5.38
N ASP A 114 -13.61 5.45 4.53
CA ASP A 114 -13.67 5.13 3.09
C ASP A 114 -13.77 3.61 2.87
N TYR A 115 -13.05 2.82 3.67
CA TYR A 115 -13.04 1.36 3.57
C TYR A 115 -14.39 0.72 3.93
N LEU A 116 -15.10 1.26 4.92
CA LEU A 116 -16.38 0.75 5.41
C LEU A 116 -17.60 1.28 4.65
N GLN A 117 -17.39 2.05 3.58
CA GLN A 117 -18.48 2.64 2.82
C GLN A 117 -19.48 1.55 2.38
N ASN A 118 -20.76 1.75 2.70
CA ASN A 118 -21.87 0.83 2.41
C ASN A 118 -21.76 -0.56 3.08
N SER A 119 -21.00 -0.70 4.18
CA SER A 119 -20.81 -1.99 4.85
C SER A 119 -21.47 -2.12 6.22
N LEU A 120 -21.70 -1.00 6.94
CA LEU A 120 -22.38 -1.00 8.24
C LEU A 120 -23.89 -1.20 8.07
N ILE A 121 -24.52 -1.77 9.10
CA ILE A 121 -25.96 -2.01 9.13
C ILE A 121 -26.57 -1.35 10.36
N ILE A 122 -26.09 -1.69 11.55
CA ILE A 122 -26.64 -1.21 12.82
C ILE A 122 -26.25 0.24 13.08
N LYS A 123 -24.96 0.56 12.94
CA LYS A 123 -24.41 1.89 13.25
C LYS A 123 -24.25 2.77 12.00
N GLU A 124 -24.94 2.44 10.91
CA GLU A 124 -24.83 3.17 9.63
C GLU A 124 -25.17 4.65 9.78
N ASN A 125 -26.23 5.00 10.50
CA ASN A 125 -26.62 6.40 10.67
C ASN A 125 -25.56 7.21 11.45
N GLN A 126 -24.94 6.61 12.50
CA GLN A 126 -23.82 7.20 13.22
C GLN A 126 -22.61 7.37 12.29
N TYR A 127 -22.34 6.37 11.45
CA TYR A 127 -21.29 6.41 10.45
C TYR A 127 -21.49 7.56 9.45
N GLN A 128 -22.70 7.77 8.93
CA GLN A 128 -22.98 8.86 8.01
C GLN A 128 -22.73 10.24 8.64
N TYR A 129 -23.11 10.43 9.91
CA TYR A 129 -22.78 11.67 10.62
C TYR A 129 -21.28 11.83 10.87
N LEU A 130 -20.56 10.74 11.16
CA LEU A 130 -19.10 10.77 11.27
C LEU A 130 -18.45 11.11 9.92
N TYR A 131 -18.96 10.57 8.81
CA TYR A 131 -18.49 10.85 7.46
C TYR A 131 -18.63 12.34 7.10
N GLU A 132 -19.81 12.93 7.34
CA GLU A 132 -20.02 14.36 7.14
C GLU A 132 -19.16 15.20 8.10
N PHE A 133 -19.00 14.77 9.35
CA PHE A 133 -18.17 15.48 10.32
C PHE A 133 -16.71 15.56 9.88
N ASN A 134 -16.18 14.48 9.29
CA ASN A 134 -14.80 14.43 8.78
C ASN A 134 -14.53 15.52 7.73
N LYS A 135 -15.48 15.77 6.82
CA LYS A 135 -15.37 16.84 5.81
C LYS A 135 -15.20 18.23 6.43
N LEU A 136 -15.73 18.42 7.64
CA LEU A 136 -15.67 19.69 8.37
C LEU A 136 -14.51 19.77 9.36
N ALA A 137 -13.86 18.65 9.69
CA ALA A 137 -12.93 18.55 10.82
C ALA A 137 -11.83 19.62 10.77
N ASN A 138 -11.24 19.83 9.60
CA ASN A 138 -10.13 20.77 9.37
C ASN A 138 -10.58 22.17 8.90
N LEU A 139 -11.89 22.42 8.77
CA LEU A 139 -12.40 23.73 8.35
C LEU A 139 -12.58 24.66 9.56
N PRO A 140 -12.01 25.89 9.52
CA PRO A 140 -12.25 26.91 10.53
C PRO A 140 -13.69 27.43 10.43
N ASN A 141 -14.21 28.01 11.52
CA ASN A 141 -15.52 28.69 11.58
C ASN A 141 -16.75 27.81 11.23
N LYS A 142 -16.65 26.49 11.36
CA LYS A 142 -17.75 25.53 11.14
C LYS A 142 -18.37 24.99 12.44
N TYR A 143 -18.37 25.78 13.52
CA TYR A 143 -18.80 25.32 14.84
C TYR A 143 -20.26 24.86 14.89
N GLU A 144 -21.18 25.65 14.32
CA GLU A 144 -22.61 25.31 14.35
C GLU A 144 -22.94 24.01 13.59
N GLU A 145 -22.29 23.80 12.44
CA GLU A 145 -22.45 22.56 11.67
C GLU A 145 -21.89 21.35 12.44
N LYS A 146 -20.73 21.51 13.08
CA LYS A 146 -20.13 20.47 13.94
C LYS A 146 -21.01 20.14 15.15
N GLU A 147 -21.59 21.15 15.81
CA GLU A 147 -22.52 20.95 16.93
C GLU A 147 -23.79 20.20 16.47
N LYS A 148 -24.37 20.55 15.32
CA LYS A 148 -25.52 19.84 14.75
C LYS A 148 -25.24 18.36 14.52
N LEU A 149 -24.08 18.03 13.93
CA LEU A 149 -23.66 16.64 13.69
C LEU A 149 -23.39 15.89 14.99
N TYR A 150 -22.74 16.55 15.95
CA TYR A 150 -22.52 16.00 17.30
C TYR A 150 -23.85 15.62 17.98
N LEU A 151 -24.82 16.52 18.03
CA LEU A 151 -26.11 16.28 18.66
C LEU A 151 -26.86 15.12 17.98
N LYS A 152 -26.87 15.08 16.65
CA LYS A 152 -27.50 14.00 15.88
C LYS A 152 -26.83 12.64 16.15
N CYS A 153 -25.51 12.57 16.10
CA CYS A 153 -24.77 11.34 16.38
C CYS A 153 -24.97 10.87 17.83
N SER A 154 -24.99 11.78 18.79
CA SER A 154 -25.20 11.45 20.21
C SER A 154 -26.62 10.94 20.50
N ASN A 155 -27.63 11.48 19.82
CA ASN A 155 -29.02 11.05 19.98
C ASN A 155 -29.30 9.65 19.44
N LEU A 156 -28.66 9.27 18.32
CA LEU A 156 -28.81 7.93 17.75
C LEU A 156 -28.36 6.81 18.70
N ASN A 157 -27.38 7.07 19.56
CA ASN A 157 -26.94 6.11 20.57
C ASN A 157 -28.03 5.79 21.62
N LYS A 158 -29.14 6.54 21.64
CA LYS A 158 -30.29 6.31 22.52
C LYS A 158 -31.48 5.66 21.78
N ILE A 159 -31.71 6.04 20.53
CA ILE A 159 -32.95 5.73 19.78
C ILE A 159 -32.95 4.30 19.22
N CYS A 160 -31.78 3.68 18.98
CA CYS A 160 -31.64 2.27 18.56
C CYS A 160 -32.52 1.85 17.35
N GLU A 161 -32.86 2.77 16.45
CA GLU A 161 -33.61 2.48 15.24
C GLU A 161 -32.71 1.84 14.16
N LEU A 162 -33.26 0.86 13.43
CA LEU A 162 -32.59 0.18 12.33
C LEU A 162 -33.43 0.36 11.05
N ASP A 163 -32.81 0.92 10.00
CA ASP A 163 -33.43 1.08 8.68
C ASP A 163 -33.32 -0.22 7.87
N ASP A 164 -34.42 -0.61 7.24
CA ASP A 164 -34.53 -1.84 6.45
C ASP A 164 -33.69 -1.80 5.18
N ILE A 165 -33.41 -0.60 4.66
CA ILE A 165 -32.53 -0.43 3.50
C ILE A 165 -31.13 -0.96 3.81
N PHE A 166 -30.66 -0.87 5.06
CA PHE A 166 -29.32 -1.33 5.41
C PHE A 166 -29.24 -2.86 5.57
N LEU A 167 -30.37 -3.53 5.81
CA LEU A 167 -30.42 -4.99 5.94
C LEU A 167 -30.05 -5.69 4.62
N THR A 168 -30.18 -5.02 3.47
CA THR A 168 -29.78 -5.59 2.16
C THR A 168 -28.27 -5.78 2.03
N ARG A 169 -27.47 -5.20 2.94
CA ARG A 169 -26.00 -5.35 2.99
C ARG A 169 -25.57 -6.60 3.76
N LEU A 170 -26.51 -7.32 4.36
CA LEU A 170 -26.23 -8.54 5.13
C LEU A 170 -25.57 -9.60 4.23
N ASN A 171 -24.40 -10.05 4.66
CA ASN A 171 -23.65 -11.14 4.03
C ASN A 171 -22.95 -11.98 5.10
N ILE A 172 -22.29 -13.06 4.67
CA ILE A 172 -21.66 -14.00 5.61
C ILE A 172 -20.47 -13.38 6.35
N GLU A 173 -19.74 -12.47 5.69
CA GLU A 173 -18.63 -11.73 6.29
C GLU A 173 -19.11 -10.84 7.43
N TYR A 174 -20.22 -10.11 7.23
CA TYR A 174 -20.86 -9.31 8.27
C TYR A 174 -21.31 -10.18 9.44
N ILE A 175 -21.96 -11.31 9.16
CA ILE A 175 -22.40 -12.25 10.21
C ILE A 175 -21.21 -12.78 11.00
N ALA A 176 -20.09 -13.10 10.33
CA ALA A 176 -18.87 -13.55 11.00
C ALA A 176 -18.25 -12.46 11.90
N GLY A 177 -18.23 -11.21 11.43
CA GLY A 177 -17.78 -10.06 12.24
C GLY A 177 -18.67 -9.84 13.47
N LEU A 178 -19.99 -9.86 13.28
CA LEU A 178 -20.94 -9.74 14.39
C LEU A 178 -20.84 -10.93 15.35
N PHE A 179 -20.57 -12.14 14.84
CA PHE A 179 -20.34 -13.32 15.66
C PHE A 179 -19.04 -13.23 16.48
N ASP A 180 -17.97 -12.69 15.90
CA ASP A 180 -16.73 -12.46 16.63
C ASP A 180 -16.88 -11.44 17.77
N ALA A 181 -17.80 -10.48 17.64
CA ALA A 181 -18.18 -9.58 18.72
C ALA A 181 -19.15 -10.27 19.71
N GLU A 182 -20.38 -10.55 19.26
CA GLU A 182 -21.55 -10.87 20.10
C GLU A 182 -21.92 -12.36 20.12
N GLY A 183 -21.23 -13.18 19.34
CA GLY A 183 -21.47 -14.60 19.24
C GLY A 183 -20.98 -15.39 20.46
N CYS A 184 -21.62 -16.52 20.73
CA CYS A 184 -21.23 -17.45 21.78
C CYS A 184 -21.33 -18.89 21.27
N ILE A 185 -20.28 -19.67 21.52
CA ILE A 185 -20.33 -21.13 21.43
C ILE A 185 -20.50 -21.65 22.85
N TYR A 186 -21.59 -22.35 23.10
CA TYR A 186 -21.88 -22.97 24.38
C TYR A 186 -21.87 -24.49 24.25
N ILE A 187 -21.12 -25.13 25.14
CA ILE A 187 -21.10 -26.57 25.34
C ILE A 187 -21.34 -26.79 26.82
N LYS A 188 -22.34 -27.60 27.17
CA LYS A 188 -22.63 -27.97 28.56
C LYS A 188 -21.56 -28.94 29.06
N ASN A 189 -21.24 -28.91 30.36
CA ASN A 189 -20.18 -29.75 30.96
C ASN A 189 -20.34 -31.25 30.69
N ASN A 190 -21.56 -31.75 30.47
CA ASN A 190 -21.78 -33.15 30.13
C ASN A 190 -21.46 -33.48 28.65
N THR A 191 -21.05 -32.50 27.84
CA THR A 191 -20.72 -32.60 26.41
C THR A 191 -21.84 -33.09 25.48
N PHE A 192 -23.05 -33.31 25.99
CA PHE A 192 -24.19 -33.76 25.20
C PHE A 192 -25.08 -32.63 24.69
N SER A 193 -25.02 -31.46 25.34
CA SER A 193 -25.81 -30.29 24.97
C SER A 193 -24.90 -29.15 24.54
N TYR A 194 -25.21 -28.53 23.42
CA TYR A 194 -24.49 -27.40 22.86
C TYR A 194 -25.44 -26.48 22.10
N CYS A 195 -25.04 -25.22 21.94
CA CYS A 195 -25.70 -24.30 21.04
C CYS A 195 -24.71 -23.22 20.57
N ILE A 196 -25.05 -22.63 19.42
CA ILE A 196 -24.45 -21.38 18.98
C ILE A 196 -25.49 -20.28 19.22
N SER A 197 -25.07 -19.14 19.74
CA SER A 197 -25.94 -17.97 19.83
C SER A 197 -25.28 -16.69 19.34
N ILE A 198 -26.10 -15.73 18.90
CA ILE A 198 -25.71 -14.33 18.63
C ILE A 198 -26.70 -13.45 19.39
N ALA A 199 -26.21 -12.58 20.27
CA ALA A 199 -27.04 -11.65 21.01
C ALA A 199 -27.08 -10.27 20.34
N GLN A 200 -28.27 -9.66 20.27
CA GLN A 200 -28.43 -8.24 19.97
C GLN A 200 -29.65 -7.67 20.68
N LYS A 201 -29.43 -7.03 21.82
CA LYS A 201 -30.49 -6.47 22.65
C LYS A 201 -31.15 -5.24 22.03
N ASN A 202 -30.34 -4.33 21.51
CA ASN A 202 -30.82 -3.04 21.02
C ASN A 202 -31.40 -3.13 19.61
N HIS A 203 -30.97 -4.13 18.82
CA HIS A 203 -31.36 -4.27 17.42
C HIS A 203 -31.82 -5.71 17.10
N PRO A 204 -32.83 -6.27 17.78
CA PRO A 204 -33.23 -7.67 17.61
C PRO A 204 -33.69 -8.00 16.18
N LYS A 205 -34.11 -7.00 15.40
CA LYS A 205 -34.50 -7.17 13.98
C LYS A 205 -33.38 -7.77 13.13
N ILE A 206 -32.11 -7.45 13.39
CA ILE A 206 -30.98 -8.04 12.66
C ILE A 206 -30.93 -9.55 12.82
N LEU A 207 -31.32 -10.08 14.00
CA LEU A 207 -31.28 -11.51 14.29
C LEU A 207 -32.30 -12.28 13.44
N HIS A 208 -33.47 -11.68 13.21
CA HIS A 208 -34.50 -12.24 12.33
C HIS A 208 -34.04 -12.29 10.88
N GLU A 209 -33.41 -11.23 10.37
CA GLU A 209 -32.84 -11.24 9.02
C GLU A 209 -31.67 -12.21 8.88
N ILE A 210 -30.82 -12.37 9.91
CA ILE A 210 -29.78 -13.41 9.91
C ILE A 210 -30.40 -14.81 9.85
N ALA A 211 -31.42 -15.10 10.67
CA ALA A 211 -32.10 -16.40 10.65
C ALA A 211 -32.72 -16.70 9.28
N LYS A 212 -33.34 -15.68 8.65
CA LYS A 212 -33.91 -15.76 7.31
C LYS A 212 -32.84 -15.98 6.24
N PHE A 213 -31.71 -15.25 6.31
CA PHE A 213 -30.58 -15.39 5.40
C PHE A 213 -29.96 -16.79 5.46
N LEU A 214 -29.80 -17.33 6.67
CA LEU A 214 -29.24 -18.67 6.89
C LEU A 214 -30.23 -19.79 6.50
N GLY A 215 -31.53 -19.52 6.63
CA GLY A 215 -32.62 -20.50 6.46
C GLY A 215 -32.76 -21.46 7.66
N PHE A 216 -32.12 -21.16 8.78
CA PHE A 216 -32.17 -21.95 10.01
C PHE A 216 -31.85 -21.09 11.23
N GLY A 217 -32.00 -21.69 12.42
CA GLY A 217 -31.88 -20.98 13.70
C GLY A 217 -33.22 -20.41 14.17
N LYS A 218 -33.30 -20.13 15.46
CA LYS A 218 -34.51 -19.62 16.11
C LYS A 218 -34.15 -18.38 16.90
N VAL A 219 -34.87 -17.29 16.67
CA VAL A 219 -34.74 -16.07 17.46
C VAL A 219 -35.63 -16.17 18.69
N GLU A 220 -35.02 -15.99 19.86
CA GLU A 220 -35.68 -15.98 21.16
C GLU A 220 -35.30 -14.65 21.84
N THR A 221 -36.30 -13.79 22.10
CA THR A 221 -36.15 -12.45 22.68
C THR A 221 -35.09 -11.59 21.98
N HIS A 222 -33.84 -11.67 22.41
CA HIS A 222 -32.70 -10.88 21.93
C HIS A 222 -31.53 -11.75 21.45
N GLU A 223 -31.77 -13.04 21.21
CA GLU A 223 -30.74 -14.00 20.81
C GLU A 223 -31.20 -14.85 19.63
N LEU A 224 -30.38 -14.96 18.59
CA LEU A 224 -30.48 -16.03 17.60
C LEU A 224 -29.79 -17.26 18.16
N LYS A 225 -30.47 -18.41 18.22
CA LYS A 225 -29.91 -19.67 18.69
C LYS A 225 -29.99 -20.78 17.64
N ILE A 226 -28.92 -21.57 17.55
CA ILE A 226 -28.80 -22.73 16.67
C ILE A 226 -28.47 -23.95 17.53
N TYR A 227 -29.32 -24.97 17.46
CA TYR A 227 -29.24 -26.17 18.32
C TYR A 227 -28.96 -27.45 17.54
N LYS A 228 -29.49 -27.58 16.32
CA LYS A 228 -29.36 -28.80 15.52
C LYS A 228 -27.92 -28.97 15.08
N ASN A 229 -27.35 -30.17 15.27
CA ASN A 229 -25.97 -30.49 14.89
C ASN A 229 -25.65 -30.06 13.45
N ILE A 230 -26.50 -30.45 12.50
CA ILE A 230 -26.33 -30.16 11.07
C ILE A 230 -26.29 -28.66 10.78
N ASP A 231 -27.15 -27.88 11.45
CA ASP A 231 -27.22 -26.43 11.28
C ASP A 231 -26.03 -25.73 11.93
N CYS A 232 -25.59 -26.20 13.11
CA CYS A 232 -24.36 -25.73 13.76
C CYS A 232 -23.14 -25.97 12.87
N LEU A 233 -22.99 -27.17 12.30
CA LEU A 233 -21.91 -27.50 11.37
C LEU A 233 -21.96 -26.63 10.12
N LYS A 234 -23.15 -26.44 9.54
CA LYS A 234 -23.36 -25.57 8.37
C LYS A 234 -22.96 -24.14 8.68
N PHE A 235 -23.42 -23.58 9.79
CA PHE A 235 -23.08 -22.23 10.22
C PHE A 235 -21.58 -22.05 10.41
N ILE A 236 -20.93 -22.94 11.17
CA ILE A 236 -19.50 -22.88 11.47
C ILE A 236 -18.66 -22.95 10.19
N ARG A 237 -19.01 -23.85 9.25
CA ARG A 237 -18.33 -23.94 7.94
C ARG A 237 -18.41 -22.66 7.13
N LEU A 238 -19.53 -21.93 7.22
CA LEU A 238 -19.71 -20.68 6.51
C LEU A 238 -18.88 -19.54 7.12
N ILE A 239 -18.78 -19.46 8.45
CA ILE A 239 -18.12 -18.31 9.10
C ILE A 239 -16.62 -18.52 9.37
N ILE A 240 -16.13 -19.74 9.58
CA ILE A 240 -14.71 -20.03 9.90
C ILE A 240 -13.74 -19.29 8.96
N PRO A 241 -13.95 -19.27 7.63
CA PRO A 241 -13.04 -18.57 6.72
C PRO A 241 -12.91 -17.07 7.00
N HIS A 242 -13.81 -16.47 7.78
CA HIS A 242 -13.82 -15.03 8.05
C HIS A 242 -13.49 -14.70 9.51
N LEU A 243 -13.55 -15.67 10.43
CA LEU A 243 -13.30 -15.43 11.85
C LEU A 243 -11.84 -15.09 12.16
N ILE A 244 -11.68 -14.29 13.20
CA ILE A 244 -10.41 -13.85 13.77
C ILE A 244 -10.43 -14.08 15.28
N VAL A 245 -11.40 -13.52 16.01
CA VAL A 245 -11.42 -13.57 17.48
C VAL A 245 -11.78 -14.96 17.99
N LYS A 246 -12.80 -15.59 17.41
CA LYS A 246 -13.32 -16.90 17.83
C LYS A 246 -12.87 -18.04 16.91
N TYR A 247 -11.81 -17.84 16.12
CA TYR A 247 -11.36 -18.79 15.11
C TYR A 247 -11.01 -20.17 15.72
N ASN A 248 -10.16 -20.22 16.75
CA ASN A 248 -9.81 -21.49 17.41
C ASN A 248 -11.01 -22.15 18.08
N GLN A 249 -11.86 -21.36 18.73
CA GLN A 249 -13.10 -21.85 19.35
C GLN A 249 -14.02 -22.50 18.30
N ALA A 250 -14.18 -21.88 17.12
CA ALA A 250 -14.99 -22.42 16.05
C ALA A 250 -14.41 -23.70 15.44
N ASN A 251 -13.08 -23.77 15.24
CA ASN A 251 -12.41 -24.99 14.76
C ASN A 251 -12.54 -26.15 15.76
N ALA A 252 -12.32 -25.89 17.05
CA ALA A 252 -12.51 -26.87 18.11
C ALA A 252 -13.96 -27.37 18.15
N PHE A 253 -14.93 -26.44 18.06
CA PHE A 253 -16.34 -26.79 18.04
C PHE A 253 -16.75 -27.58 16.80
N GLN A 254 -16.19 -27.26 15.63
CA GLN A 254 -16.41 -28.06 14.43
C GLN A 254 -15.93 -29.50 14.61
N MET A 255 -14.73 -29.70 15.17
CA MET A 255 -14.20 -31.03 15.43
C MET A 255 -15.00 -31.76 16.51
N PHE A 256 -15.47 -31.04 17.54
CA PHE A 256 -16.38 -31.56 18.57
C PHE A 256 -17.68 -32.12 17.97
N LEU A 257 -18.25 -31.43 16.98
CA LEU A 257 -19.50 -31.86 16.33
C LEU A 257 -19.30 -33.04 15.37
N ASN A 258 -18.11 -33.21 14.79
CA ASN A 258 -17.80 -34.27 13.81
C ASN A 258 -17.28 -35.58 14.43
N THR A 259 -17.03 -35.62 15.74
CA THR A 259 -16.48 -36.80 16.42
C THR A 259 -17.50 -37.43 17.36
N ASP A 260 -17.50 -38.77 17.41
CA ASP A 260 -18.27 -39.53 18.40
C ASP A 260 -17.43 -39.92 19.62
N LYS A 261 -16.10 -39.80 19.54
CA LYS A 261 -15.19 -40.18 20.62
C LYS A 261 -15.29 -39.19 21.79
N LEU A 262 -15.69 -39.68 22.96
CA LEU A 262 -15.84 -38.86 24.17
C LEU A 262 -14.55 -38.14 24.57
N SER A 263 -13.41 -38.84 24.54
CA SER A 263 -12.10 -38.25 24.85
C SER A 263 -11.77 -37.07 23.95
N MET A 264 -12.11 -37.14 22.66
CA MET A 264 -11.92 -36.02 21.74
C MET A 264 -12.88 -34.87 22.04
N LYS A 265 -14.14 -35.14 22.40
CA LYS A 265 -15.09 -34.10 22.80
C LYS A 265 -14.61 -33.33 24.04
N GLU A 266 -14.05 -34.03 25.02
CA GLU A 266 -13.47 -33.41 26.21
C GLU A 266 -12.28 -32.49 25.86
N ILE A 267 -11.37 -32.94 24.99
CA ILE A 267 -10.25 -32.11 24.52
C ILE A 267 -10.76 -30.86 23.81
N MET A 268 -11.74 -31.00 22.90
CA MET A 268 -12.30 -29.86 22.17
C MET A 268 -13.05 -28.90 23.09
N TYR A 269 -13.77 -29.42 24.09
CA TYR A 269 -14.44 -28.62 25.11
C TYR A 269 -13.43 -27.79 25.92
N LYS A 270 -12.30 -28.38 26.33
CA LYS A 270 -11.22 -27.67 27.03
C LYS A 270 -10.70 -26.49 26.19
N ILE A 271 -10.49 -26.68 24.89
CA ILE A 271 -10.07 -25.60 23.99
C ILE A 271 -11.13 -24.51 23.92
N CYS A 272 -12.42 -24.87 23.74
CA CYS A 272 -13.50 -23.88 23.68
C CYS A 272 -13.66 -23.07 24.98
N ASN A 273 -13.49 -23.70 26.14
CA ASN A 273 -13.54 -23.06 27.45
C ASN A 273 -12.34 -22.14 27.67
N ARG A 274 -11.12 -22.61 27.36
CA ARG A 274 -9.90 -21.81 27.41
C ARG A 274 -10.03 -20.54 26.57
N GLU A 275 -10.42 -20.66 25.31
CA GLU A 275 -10.57 -19.51 24.41
C GLU A 275 -11.58 -18.46 24.91
N LYS A 276 -12.61 -18.91 25.64
CA LYS A 276 -13.64 -18.04 26.17
C LYS A 276 -13.18 -17.28 27.41
N HIS A 277 -12.36 -17.88 28.26
CA HIS A 277 -12.15 -17.43 29.64
C HIS A 277 -10.70 -17.09 29.98
N GLU A 278 -9.71 -17.58 29.23
CA GLU A 278 -8.30 -17.33 29.49
C GLU A 278 -7.96 -15.84 29.34
N ILE A 279 -7.19 -15.32 30.30
CA ILE A 279 -6.67 -13.96 30.29
C ILE A 279 -5.55 -13.87 29.24
N GLU A 280 -5.66 -12.90 28.35
CA GLU A 280 -4.56 -12.50 27.47
C GLU A 280 -3.72 -11.42 28.16
N LEU A 281 -2.40 -11.55 28.07
CA LEU A 281 -1.45 -10.48 28.36
C LEU A 281 -1.04 -9.84 27.04
N PHE A 282 -1.38 -8.56 26.87
CA PHE A 282 -1.09 -7.86 25.63
C PHE A 282 0.40 -7.84 25.32
N THR A 283 0.74 -8.48 24.21
CA THR A 283 2.04 -8.38 23.58
C THR A 283 1.84 -7.64 22.26
N ASP A 284 2.52 -6.51 22.11
CA ASP A 284 2.49 -5.78 20.83
C ASP A 284 3.37 -6.54 19.84
N LEU A 285 2.73 -7.22 18.88
CA LEU A 285 3.40 -8.04 17.86
C LEU A 285 3.78 -7.21 16.61
N ASN A 286 3.23 -6.01 16.46
CA ASN A 286 3.51 -5.13 15.32
C ASN A 286 4.87 -4.40 15.45
N GLN A 287 5.90 -5.04 16.04
CA GLN A 287 7.18 -4.44 16.46
C GLN A 287 8.07 -3.97 15.30
N ASN A 288 7.67 -2.88 14.64
CA ASN A 288 8.55 -2.08 13.80
C ASN A 288 8.71 -0.70 14.46
N LYS A 289 9.81 0.02 14.20
CA LYS A 289 10.20 1.28 14.91
C LYS A 289 9.10 2.35 15.06
N LYS A 290 7.98 2.27 14.31
CA LYS A 290 6.82 3.17 14.40
C LYS A 290 5.45 2.50 14.60
N GLY A 291 5.33 1.16 14.61
CA GLY A 291 4.07 0.43 14.88
C GLY A 291 2.89 0.65 13.91
N LYS A 292 3.08 1.35 12.78
CA LYS A 292 2.03 1.76 11.82
C LYS A 292 2.42 1.54 10.34
N GLU A 293 3.30 0.60 10.03
CA GLU A 293 3.83 0.46 8.66
C GLU A 293 2.75 0.11 7.62
N GLY A 294 1.79 -0.77 7.95
CA GLY A 294 0.66 -1.07 7.07
C GLY A 294 -0.18 0.17 6.74
N TYR A 295 -0.47 0.99 7.74
CA TYR A 295 -1.20 2.25 7.58
C TYR A 295 -0.42 3.25 6.74
N LEU A 296 0.89 3.39 6.98
CA LEU A 296 1.75 4.27 6.19
C LEU A 296 1.84 3.82 4.73
N GLU A 297 1.93 2.51 4.49
CA GLU A 297 1.92 1.96 3.13
C GLU A 297 0.55 2.16 2.47
N THR A 298 -0.54 2.00 3.21
CA THR A 298 -1.91 2.29 2.73
C THR A 298 -2.05 3.75 2.30
N LEU A 299 -1.56 4.69 3.11
CA LEU A 299 -1.52 6.11 2.74
C LEU A 299 -0.66 6.36 1.49
N ARG A 300 0.51 5.72 1.39
CA ARG A 300 1.40 5.84 0.23
C ARG A 300 0.72 5.36 -1.05
N LEU A 301 0.09 4.19 -1.01
CA LEU A 301 -0.65 3.62 -2.14
C LEU A 301 -1.81 4.51 -2.56
N LYS A 302 -2.53 5.11 -1.60
CA LYS A 302 -3.61 6.07 -1.88
C LYS A 302 -3.09 7.31 -2.61
N CYS A 303 -2.03 7.94 -2.09
CA CYS A 303 -1.37 9.08 -2.74
C CYS A 303 -0.89 8.74 -4.17
N LEU A 304 -0.31 7.56 -4.37
CA LEU A 304 0.15 7.10 -5.67
C LEU A 304 -1.03 6.90 -6.65
N LYS A 305 -2.12 6.28 -6.19
CA LYS A 305 -3.33 6.09 -6.99
C LYS A 305 -3.92 7.42 -7.43
N GLU A 306 -4.02 8.39 -6.52
CA GLU A 306 -4.52 9.74 -6.84
C GLU A 306 -3.65 10.44 -7.89
N GLN A 307 -2.33 10.33 -7.79
CA GLN A 307 -1.40 10.87 -8.79
C GLN A 307 -1.61 10.23 -10.17
N ILE A 308 -1.70 8.90 -10.23
CA ILE A 308 -1.94 8.17 -11.49
C ILE A 308 -3.29 8.53 -12.09
N CYS A 309 -4.36 8.55 -11.29
CA CYS A 309 -5.70 8.93 -11.76
C CYS A 309 -5.71 10.36 -12.33
N LYS A 310 -5.04 11.31 -11.66
CA LYS A 310 -4.90 12.69 -12.14
C LYS A 310 -4.13 12.75 -13.45
N GLU A 311 -3.08 11.95 -13.60
CA GLU A 311 -2.32 11.87 -14.84
C GLU A 311 -3.16 11.32 -16.01
N ILE A 312 -3.92 10.24 -15.77
CA ILE A 312 -4.84 9.66 -16.75
C ILE A 312 -5.89 10.69 -17.17
N HIS A 313 -6.52 11.37 -16.20
CA HIS A 313 -7.53 12.38 -16.47
C HIS A 313 -6.94 13.54 -17.31
N ASN A 314 -5.77 14.05 -16.94
CA ASN A 314 -5.11 15.10 -17.70
C ASN A 314 -4.80 14.65 -19.13
N LYS A 315 -4.27 13.43 -19.31
CA LYS A 315 -4.01 12.85 -20.65
C LYS A 315 -5.29 12.78 -21.48
N GLN A 316 -6.41 12.37 -20.89
CA GLN A 316 -7.71 12.35 -21.58
C GLN A 316 -8.17 13.76 -21.96
N VAL A 317 -8.12 14.72 -21.04
CA VAL A 317 -8.47 16.13 -21.32
C VAL A 317 -7.61 16.70 -22.46
N TYR A 318 -6.32 16.42 -22.49
CA TYR A 318 -5.44 16.84 -23.58
C TYR A 318 -5.75 16.14 -24.90
N LYS A 319 -6.11 14.85 -24.86
CA LYS A 319 -6.55 14.09 -26.03
C LYS A 319 -7.84 14.69 -26.61
N ASP A 320 -8.85 14.92 -25.77
CA ASP A 320 -10.13 15.50 -26.18
C ASP A 320 -9.95 16.91 -26.75
N LYS A 321 -9.11 17.74 -26.11
CA LYS A 321 -8.73 19.05 -26.65
C LYS A 321 -8.03 18.92 -28.00
N SER A 322 -7.12 17.96 -28.16
CA SER A 322 -6.43 17.74 -29.43
C SER A 322 -7.38 17.28 -30.53
N GLU A 323 -8.32 16.38 -30.23
CA GLU A 323 -9.33 15.90 -31.18
C GLU A 323 -10.29 17.01 -31.61
N LYS A 324 -10.76 17.85 -30.68
CA LYS A 324 -11.55 19.05 -31.00
C LYS A 324 -10.78 20.06 -31.87
N MET A 325 -9.45 20.06 -31.78
CA MET A 325 -8.56 20.94 -32.54
C MET A 325 -8.03 20.29 -33.84
N LYS A 326 -8.53 19.10 -34.22
CA LYS A 326 -8.24 18.44 -35.51
C LYS A 326 -9.44 18.58 -36.45
N GLY A 327 -9.17 18.53 -37.76
CA GLY A 327 -10.22 18.56 -38.77
C GLY A 327 -11.00 19.87 -38.79
N GLU A 328 -12.19 19.81 -39.37
CA GLU A 328 -13.09 20.96 -39.59
C GLU A 328 -13.50 21.70 -38.31
N GLY A 329 -13.35 21.08 -37.13
CA GLY A 329 -13.60 21.72 -35.83
C GLY A 329 -12.54 22.75 -35.41
N ASN A 330 -11.36 22.74 -36.04
CA ASN A 330 -10.36 23.77 -35.84
C ASN A 330 -10.60 24.93 -36.81
N HIS A 331 -10.77 26.16 -36.29
CA HIS A 331 -11.02 27.35 -37.12
C HIS A 331 -9.94 27.63 -38.20
N ASN A 332 -8.77 27.00 -38.06
CA ASN A 332 -7.64 27.09 -38.97
C ASN A 332 -7.51 25.90 -39.93
N TYR A 333 -8.35 24.87 -39.82
CA TYR A 333 -8.26 23.71 -40.70
C TYR A 333 -8.57 24.08 -42.14
N GLY A 334 -7.72 23.66 -43.07
CA GLY A 334 -7.82 24.01 -44.49
C GLY A 334 -7.38 25.44 -44.87
N LYS A 335 -7.05 26.31 -43.89
CA LYS A 335 -6.57 27.67 -44.17
C LYS A 335 -5.05 27.68 -44.34
N THR A 336 -4.57 28.20 -45.47
CA THR A 336 -3.14 28.52 -45.64
C THR A 336 -2.80 29.74 -44.79
N PHE A 337 -1.95 29.56 -43.78
CA PHE A 337 -1.41 30.68 -43.02
C PHE A 337 -0.56 31.58 -43.92
N SER A 338 -0.77 32.89 -43.83
CA SER A 338 0.16 33.86 -44.43
C SER A 338 1.56 33.68 -43.82
N GLU A 339 2.60 34.05 -44.57
CA GLU A 339 3.98 34.04 -44.06
C GLU A 339 4.14 34.87 -42.79
N GLU A 340 3.40 35.98 -42.67
CA GLU A 340 3.39 36.80 -41.46
C GLU A 340 2.78 36.05 -40.26
N THR A 341 1.67 35.34 -40.46
CA THR A 341 1.03 34.53 -39.41
C THR A 341 1.93 33.38 -38.98
N LYS A 342 2.58 32.67 -39.93
CA LYS A 342 3.57 31.63 -39.62
C LYS A 342 4.72 32.19 -38.79
N LYS A 343 5.22 33.38 -39.14
CA LYS A 343 6.28 34.08 -38.42
C LYS A 343 5.84 34.46 -37.00
N LYS A 344 4.63 35.00 -36.82
CA LYS A 344 4.06 35.34 -35.50
C LYS A 344 3.84 34.11 -34.62
N MET A 345 3.36 33.01 -35.18
CA MET A 345 3.22 31.74 -34.44
C MET A 345 4.56 31.17 -34.01
N SER A 346 5.56 31.20 -34.91
CA SER A 346 6.93 30.75 -34.59
C SER A 346 7.58 31.60 -33.49
N LEU A 347 7.39 32.92 -33.55
CA LEU A 347 7.77 33.88 -32.51
C LEU A 347 7.14 33.51 -31.16
N ALA A 348 5.81 33.40 -31.11
CA ALA A 348 5.09 33.09 -29.88
C ALA A 348 5.51 31.74 -29.28
N ILE A 349 5.70 30.70 -30.11
CA ILE A 349 6.16 29.38 -29.64
C ILE A 349 7.58 29.45 -29.07
N ARG A 350 8.47 30.24 -29.69
CA ARG A 350 9.86 30.42 -29.23
C ARG A 350 9.90 31.19 -27.92
N ASP A 351 9.12 32.26 -27.79
CA ASP A 351 9.09 33.10 -26.59
C ASP A 351 8.49 32.35 -25.39
N VAL A 352 7.39 31.61 -25.60
CA VAL A 352 6.76 30.79 -24.54
C VAL A 352 7.67 29.65 -24.07
N LYS A 353 8.55 29.13 -24.94
CA LYS A 353 9.52 28.07 -24.59
C LYS A 353 10.86 28.61 -24.07
N GLY A 354 10.99 29.92 -23.82
CA GLY A 354 12.23 30.53 -23.37
C GLY A 354 13.36 30.46 -24.41
N GLY A 355 13.02 30.56 -25.69
CA GLY A 355 13.99 30.53 -26.78
C GLY A 355 14.86 31.79 -26.81
N VAL A 356 16.15 31.62 -27.03
CA VAL A 356 17.12 32.73 -27.15
C VAL A 356 16.77 33.60 -28.36
N SER A 357 16.84 34.93 -28.28
CA SER A 357 16.59 35.86 -29.40
C SER A 357 17.73 35.87 -30.44
N ASP A 358 17.46 36.32 -31.67
CA ASP A 358 18.48 36.34 -32.74
C ASP A 358 19.64 37.29 -32.38
N GLU A 359 19.33 38.41 -31.73
CA GLU A 359 20.33 39.35 -31.22
C GLU A 359 21.27 38.70 -30.21
N VAL A 360 20.73 37.89 -29.29
CA VAL A 360 21.55 37.18 -28.30
C VAL A 360 22.36 36.09 -28.97
N ILE A 361 21.83 35.38 -29.97
CA ILE A 361 22.58 34.39 -30.76
C ILE A 361 23.80 35.05 -31.44
N ILE A 362 23.62 36.21 -32.07
CA ILE A 362 24.71 36.95 -32.73
C ILE A 362 25.76 37.40 -31.70
N LYS A 363 25.34 38.00 -30.57
CA LYS A 363 26.26 38.44 -29.51
C LYS A 363 27.05 37.28 -28.90
N VAL A 364 26.39 36.15 -28.63
CA VAL A 364 27.04 34.93 -28.12
C VAL A 364 28.10 34.42 -29.11
N ARG A 365 27.82 34.43 -30.41
CA ARG A 365 28.79 34.00 -31.43
C ARG A 365 29.99 34.93 -31.54
N ASN A 366 29.78 36.24 -31.47
CA ASN A 366 30.88 37.21 -31.49
C ASN A 366 31.83 36.98 -30.31
N LEU A 367 31.28 36.82 -29.10
CA LEU A 367 32.10 36.52 -27.91
C LEU A 367 32.84 35.18 -28.00
N LEU A 368 32.22 34.16 -28.61
CA LEU A 368 32.88 32.87 -28.86
C LEU A 368 34.04 33.01 -29.84
N ASN A 369 33.90 33.83 -30.88
CA ASN A 369 34.95 34.13 -31.86
C ASN A 369 36.09 34.95 -31.25
N GLU A 370 35.78 35.81 -30.27
CA GLU A 370 36.74 36.56 -29.46
C GLU A 370 37.46 35.67 -28.41
N GLY A 371 37.11 34.38 -28.30
CA GLY A 371 37.79 33.42 -27.42
C GLY A 371 37.25 33.35 -25.99
N ASN A 372 36.11 34.00 -25.69
CA ASN A 372 35.49 33.94 -24.36
C ASN A 372 35.04 32.51 -24.01
N LYS A 373 35.21 32.12 -22.73
CA LYS A 373 34.78 30.80 -22.27
C LYS A 373 33.25 30.76 -22.13
N ASN A 374 32.65 29.60 -22.41
CA ASN A 374 31.19 29.42 -22.30
C ASN A 374 30.60 29.80 -20.92
N ILE A 375 31.40 29.71 -19.84
CA ILE A 375 30.95 30.05 -18.48
C ILE A 375 30.78 31.56 -18.28
N ASP A 376 31.61 32.37 -18.94
CA ASP A 376 31.56 33.82 -18.84
C ASP A 376 30.38 34.34 -19.66
N ILE A 377 30.17 33.77 -20.85
CA ILE A 377 29.00 34.04 -21.70
C ILE A 377 27.68 33.64 -21.00
N GLN A 378 27.68 32.53 -20.24
CA GLN A 378 26.52 32.10 -19.44
C GLN A 378 26.11 33.16 -18.42
N LYS A 379 27.08 33.68 -17.67
CA LYS A 379 26.81 34.71 -16.66
C LYS A 379 26.31 36.01 -17.30
N LEU A 380 26.84 36.36 -18.47
CA LEU A 380 26.52 37.61 -19.14
C LEU A 380 25.08 37.66 -19.71
N PHE A 381 24.56 36.53 -20.21
CA PHE A 381 23.23 36.47 -20.84
C PHE A 381 22.19 35.68 -20.05
N ASP A 382 22.53 35.20 -18.85
CA ASP A 382 21.71 34.29 -18.05
C ASP A 382 21.18 33.08 -18.85
N LEU A 383 22.04 32.52 -19.71
CA LEU A 383 21.69 31.39 -20.56
C LEU A 383 22.25 30.08 -20.00
N PRO A 384 21.47 28.98 -20.03
CA PRO A 384 22.02 27.68 -19.71
C PRO A 384 23.23 27.33 -20.58
N ARG A 385 24.28 26.75 -19.98
CA ARG A 385 25.52 26.37 -20.68
C ARG A 385 25.30 25.50 -21.93
N HIS A 386 24.28 24.63 -21.90
CA HIS A 386 23.92 23.79 -23.04
C HIS A 386 23.42 24.63 -24.22
N THR A 387 22.68 25.70 -23.98
CA THR A 387 22.19 26.63 -25.00
C THR A 387 23.34 27.32 -25.72
N ILE A 388 24.34 27.80 -24.99
CA ILE A 388 25.55 28.42 -25.57
C ILE A 388 26.31 27.39 -26.41
N THR A 389 26.41 26.15 -25.94
CA THR A 389 27.07 25.06 -26.68
C THR A 389 26.33 24.76 -27.98
N ARG A 390 25.00 24.78 -27.97
CA ARG A 390 24.17 24.58 -29.17
C ARG A 390 24.28 25.73 -30.15
N ILE A 391 24.42 26.98 -29.67
CA ILE A 391 24.73 28.14 -30.53
C ILE A 391 26.13 27.99 -31.15
N LYS A 392 27.13 27.63 -30.34
CA LYS A 392 28.51 27.37 -30.79
C LYS A 392 28.57 26.29 -31.88
N ASN A 393 27.79 25.23 -31.72
CA ASN A 393 27.76 24.10 -32.65
C ASN A 393 26.90 24.36 -33.90
N GLY A 394 26.21 25.50 -34.00
CA GLY A 394 25.30 25.80 -35.12
C GLY A 394 23.99 25.00 -35.10
N GLU A 395 23.59 24.47 -33.95
CA GLU A 395 22.29 23.80 -33.75
C GLU A 395 21.17 24.83 -33.48
N ILE A 396 21.53 25.93 -32.82
CA ILE A 396 20.72 27.14 -32.68
C ILE A 396 21.34 28.20 -33.57
N VAL A 397 20.59 28.64 -34.57
CA VAL A 397 21.02 29.58 -35.60
C VAL A 397 20.04 30.74 -35.69
N CYS A 398 20.48 31.85 -36.28
CA CYS A 398 19.61 32.97 -36.59
C CYS A 398 18.55 32.55 -37.62
N ARG A 399 17.41 33.26 -37.67
CA ARG A 399 16.30 32.89 -38.57
C ARG A 399 16.66 32.86 -40.06
N ASN A 400 17.69 33.59 -40.46
CA ASN A 400 18.12 33.71 -41.85
C ASN A 400 19.24 32.70 -42.21
N GLU A 401 19.55 31.76 -41.32
CA GLU A 401 20.63 30.80 -41.49
C GLU A 401 20.09 29.37 -41.58
N GLU A 402 20.66 28.59 -42.49
CA GLU A 402 20.40 27.16 -42.54
C GLU A 402 21.10 26.45 -41.38
N LYS A 403 20.37 25.55 -40.72
CA LYS A 403 20.96 24.71 -39.68
C LYS A 403 21.93 23.73 -40.32
N LYS A 404 23.13 23.62 -39.74
CA LYS A 404 24.04 22.53 -40.10
C LYS A 404 23.41 21.20 -39.73
N THR A 405 22.94 20.45 -40.72
CA THR A 405 22.50 19.07 -40.52
C THR A 405 23.71 18.21 -40.20
N LYS A 406 23.95 17.97 -38.89
CA LYS A 406 24.85 16.90 -38.49
C LYS A 406 24.20 15.58 -38.88
N LYS A 407 24.94 14.73 -39.61
CA LYS A 407 24.59 13.31 -39.68
C LYS A 407 24.53 12.79 -38.24
N SER A 408 23.39 12.22 -37.87
CA SER A 408 23.24 11.56 -36.58
C SER A 408 24.24 10.41 -36.53
N LEU A 409 25.18 10.47 -35.59
CA LEU A 409 26.03 9.32 -35.31
C LEU A 409 25.15 8.19 -34.77
N THR A 410 25.42 6.97 -35.20
CA THR A 410 24.81 5.78 -34.59
C THR A 410 25.24 5.67 -33.12
N GLN A 411 24.47 4.92 -32.32
CA GLN A 411 24.82 4.70 -30.92
C GLN A 411 26.20 4.05 -30.77
N GLU A 412 26.57 3.20 -31.73
CA GLU A 412 27.87 2.56 -31.85
C GLU A 412 28.99 3.58 -32.07
N GLU A 413 28.86 4.46 -33.07
CA GLU A 413 29.83 5.53 -33.34
C GLU A 413 30.00 6.48 -32.14
N LEU A 414 28.90 6.80 -31.43
CA LEU A 414 28.97 7.60 -30.20
C LEU A 414 29.75 6.90 -29.10
N ASN A 415 29.55 5.60 -28.93
CA ASN A 415 30.25 4.81 -27.92
C ASN A 415 31.74 4.64 -28.27
N LEU A 416 32.06 4.47 -29.55
CA LEU A 416 33.42 4.47 -30.07
C LEU A 416 34.12 5.80 -29.81
N SER A 417 33.49 6.94 -30.12
CA SER A 417 34.09 8.27 -29.93
C SER A 417 34.40 8.62 -28.47
N LYS A 418 33.69 7.99 -27.51
CA LYS A 418 33.87 8.22 -26.07
C LYS A 418 34.89 7.26 -25.45
N ARG A 419 35.28 6.22 -26.17
CA ARG A 419 36.15 5.16 -25.67
C ARG A 419 37.59 5.67 -25.65
N LYS A 420 38.26 5.48 -24.51
CA LYS A 420 39.66 5.91 -24.30
C LYS A 420 40.68 4.76 -24.43
N ILE A 421 40.21 3.55 -24.69
CA ILE A 421 40.99 2.32 -24.80
C ILE A 421 40.63 1.63 -26.12
N ASN A 422 41.63 1.10 -26.84
CA ASN A 422 41.39 0.42 -28.11
C ASN A 422 40.86 -1.01 -27.87
N ALA A 423 40.38 -1.66 -28.94
CA ALA A 423 39.78 -2.98 -28.85
C ALA A 423 40.79 -4.07 -28.40
N ASP A 424 42.03 -4.04 -28.90
CA ASP A 424 43.05 -5.03 -28.54
C ASP A 424 43.46 -4.95 -27.06
N ASP A 425 43.53 -3.74 -26.50
CA ASP A 425 43.80 -3.53 -25.09
C ASP A 425 42.64 -4.02 -24.21
N ILE A 426 41.39 -3.92 -24.69
CA ILE A 426 40.23 -4.53 -24.01
C ILE A 426 40.34 -6.05 -24.02
N ILE A 427 40.73 -6.66 -25.15
CA ILE A 427 40.95 -8.12 -25.24
C ILE A 427 42.02 -8.56 -24.24
N PHE A 428 43.16 -7.86 -24.20
CA PHE A 428 44.23 -8.13 -23.25
C PHE A 428 43.77 -8.05 -21.80
N VAL A 429 42.98 -7.03 -21.44
CA VAL A 429 42.40 -6.90 -20.09
C VAL A 429 41.54 -8.12 -19.73
N ILE A 430 40.78 -8.66 -20.68
CA ILE A 430 39.92 -9.83 -20.47
C ILE A 430 40.76 -11.09 -20.27
N GLU A 431 41.78 -11.30 -21.10
CA GLU A 431 42.74 -12.41 -20.95
C GLU A 431 43.37 -12.40 -19.54
N LYS A 432 43.82 -11.23 -19.07
CA LYS A 432 44.41 -11.10 -17.72
C LYS A 432 43.42 -11.33 -16.60
N PHE A 433 42.15 -10.98 -16.79
CA PHE A 433 41.13 -11.35 -15.81
C PHE A 433 40.86 -12.86 -15.75
N ILE A 434 40.93 -13.57 -16.88
CA ILE A 434 40.85 -15.04 -16.93
C ILE A 434 42.04 -15.68 -16.21
N GLU A 435 43.24 -15.09 -16.35
CA GLU A 435 44.45 -15.45 -15.61
C GLU A 435 44.42 -15.02 -14.12
N LYS A 436 43.29 -14.49 -13.62
CA LYS A 436 43.09 -14.04 -12.24
C LYS A 436 43.95 -12.83 -11.80
N TRP A 437 44.41 -12.00 -12.73
CA TRP A 437 45.07 -10.75 -12.38
C TRP A 437 44.08 -9.77 -11.75
N ASN A 438 44.55 -9.01 -10.75
CA ASN A 438 43.78 -7.92 -10.18
C ASN A 438 43.90 -6.64 -11.05
N PRO A 439 42.94 -5.70 -10.97
CA PRO A 439 42.95 -4.49 -11.80
C PRO A 439 44.21 -3.63 -11.68
N THR A 440 44.90 -3.65 -10.53
CA THR A 440 46.13 -2.89 -10.30
C THR A 440 47.28 -3.51 -11.09
N GLN A 441 47.44 -4.84 -11.04
CA GLN A 441 48.47 -5.56 -11.83
C GLN A 441 48.32 -5.31 -13.33
N ILE A 442 47.08 -5.28 -13.83
CA ILE A 442 46.80 -4.99 -15.24
C ILE A 442 47.18 -3.53 -15.58
N LEU A 443 46.89 -2.58 -14.68
CA LEU A 443 47.27 -1.19 -14.90
C LEU A 443 48.80 -1.01 -14.89
N ASP A 444 49.49 -1.64 -13.95
CA ASP A 444 50.96 -1.57 -13.84
C ASP A 444 51.61 -2.05 -15.14
N TYR A 445 51.08 -3.13 -15.74
CA TYR A 445 51.51 -3.59 -17.07
C TYR A 445 51.28 -2.53 -18.16
N PHE A 446 50.13 -1.86 -18.19
CA PHE A 446 49.89 -0.78 -19.17
C PHE A 446 50.83 0.41 -18.99
N ILE A 447 51.19 0.74 -17.73
CA ILE A 447 52.14 1.80 -17.41
C ILE A 447 53.55 1.42 -17.92
N GLU A 448 53.99 0.19 -17.69
CA GLU A 448 55.27 -0.32 -18.19
C GLU A 448 55.35 -0.29 -19.73
N GLN A 449 54.23 -0.47 -20.42
CA GLN A 449 54.11 -0.36 -21.88
C GLN A 449 53.92 1.09 -22.39
N ASN A 450 54.09 2.11 -21.55
CA ASN A 450 53.89 3.53 -21.85
C ASN A 450 52.46 3.88 -22.36
N LYS A 451 51.44 3.12 -21.99
CA LYS A 451 50.04 3.35 -22.38
C LYS A 451 49.30 4.21 -21.34
N ASN A 452 49.65 5.49 -21.27
CA ASN A 452 49.13 6.45 -20.29
C ASN A 452 47.62 6.79 -20.41
N ASN A 453 46.95 6.32 -21.47
CA ASN A 453 45.53 6.59 -21.72
C ASN A 453 44.58 5.63 -20.95
N VAL A 454 45.11 4.52 -20.43
CA VAL A 454 44.35 3.54 -19.67
C VAL A 454 44.40 3.89 -18.18
N THR A 455 43.24 4.02 -17.55
CA THR A 455 43.13 4.26 -16.09
C THR A 455 42.57 3.04 -15.38
N ILE A 456 42.79 2.96 -14.06
CA ILE A 456 42.22 1.88 -13.24
C ILE A 456 40.70 1.80 -13.36
N ASP A 457 40.02 2.94 -13.56
CA ASP A 457 38.57 3.01 -13.71
C ASP A 457 38.10 2.40 -15.02
N ILE A 458 38.87 2.54 -16.11
CA ILE A 458 38.58 1.88 -17.39
C ILE A 458 38.64 0.36 -17.20
N ILE A 459 39.70 -0.15 -16.56
CA ILE A 459 39.89 -1.59 -16.29
C ILE A 459 38.77 -2.14 -15.40
N LYS A 460 38.42 -1.43 -14.32
CA LYS A 460 37.29 -1.79 -13.43
C LYS A 460 35.95 -1.77 -14.17
N ASN A 461 35.72 -0.78 -15.04
CA ASN A 461 34.50 -0.69 -15.82
C ASN A 461 34.36 -1.84 -16.84
N ILE A 462 35.47 -2.26 -17.45
CA ILE A 462 35.51 -3.48 -18.28
C ILE A 462 35.07 -4.68 -17.46
N LYS A 463 35.69 -4.94 -16.29
CA LYS A 463 35.31 -6.05 -15.40
C LYS A 463 33.82 -6.04 -15.04
N ARG A 464 33.30 -4.88 -14.65
CA ARG A 464 31.87 -4.71 -14.31
C ARG A 464 30.96 -5.01 -15.49
N ASN A 465 31.32 -4.61 -16.71
CA ASN A 465 30.51 -4.91 -17.89
C ASN A 465 30.51 -6.40 -18.21
N LEU A 466 31.65 -7.09 -18.06
CA LEU A 466 31.76 -8.54 -18.22
C LEU A 466 30.87 -9.29 -17.23
N GLN A 467 30.91 -8.92 -15.95
CA GLN A 467 30.06 -9.52 -14.90
C GLN A 467 28.56 -9.34 -15.19
N ASN A 468 28.18 -8.24 -15.84
CA ASN A 468 26.81 -7.97 -16.26
C ASN A 468 26.45 -8.57 -17.64
N LYS A 469 27.32 -9.43 -18.21
CA LYS A 469 27.13 -10.06 -19.52
C LYS A 469 26.91 -9.05 -20.66
N LYS A 470 27.54 -7.86 -20.58
CA LYS A 470 27.46 -6.82 -21.62
C LYS A 470 28.67 -6.92 -22.56
N SER A 471 28.42 -6.94 -23.88
CA SER A 471 29.48 -6.80 -24.87
C SER A 471 30.10 -5.41 -24.80
N ILE A 472 31.43 -5.35 -24.89
CA ILE A 472 32.24 -4.13 -24.80
C ILE A 472 32.79 -3.75 -26.18
N ILE A 473 33.07 -4.75 -27.01
CA ILE A 473 33.58 -4.59 -28.38
C ILE A 473 32.45 -4.89 -29.37
N TYR A 474 32.29 -4.04 -30.38
CA TYR A 474 31.37 -4.25 -31.49
C TYR A 474 32.01 -5.10 -32.58
N GLU A 475 31.20 -5.83 -33.34
CA GLU A 475 31.67 -6.67 -34.46
C GLU A 475 32.40 -5.85 -35.52
N SER A 476 32.01 -4.58 -35.72
CA SER A 476 32.64 -3.66 -36.68
C SER A 476 34.07 -3.22 -36.29
N GLU A 477 34.48 -3.40 -35.03
CA GLU A 477 35.78 -2.94 -34.53
C GLU A 477 36.93 -3.90 -34.83
N LEU A 478 36.62 -5.16 -35.13
CA LEU A 478 37.58 -6.24 -35.25
C LEU A 478 37.38 -7.01 -36.54
N VAL A 479 38.46 -7.61 -37.06
CA VAL A 479 38.34 -8.66 -38.08
C VAL A 479 37.60 -9.86 -37.50
N LYS A 480 36.87 -10.59 -38.33
CA LYS A 480 35.98 -11.68 -37.90
C LYS A 480 36.66 -12.69 -36.98
N GLU A 481 37.87 -13.13 -37.32
CA GLU A 481 38.63 -14.11 -36.55
C GLU A 481 38.96 -13.59 -35.13
N ARG A 482 39.26 -12.28 -35.03
CA ARG A 482 39.59 -11.62 -33.76
C ARG A 482 38.33 -11.38 -32.93
N TYR A 483 37.20 -11.11 -33.56
CA TYR A 483 35.91 -11.00 -32.89
C TYR A 483 35.43 -12.35 -32.33
N ASP A 484 35.58 -13.43 -33.11
CA ASP A 484 35.29 -14.80 -32.66
C ASP A 484 36.16 -15.19 -31.46
N TYR A 485 37.44 -14.81 -31.47
CA TYR A 485 38.34 -14.97 -30.33
C TYR A 485 37.85 -14.21 -29.08
N TYR A 486 37.44 -12.95 -29.25
CA TYR A 486 36.85 -12.16 -28.16
C TYR A 486 35.60 -12.82 -27.57
N LEU A 487 34.69 -13.35 -28.41
CA LEU A 487 33.50 -14.07 -27.95
C LEU A 487 33.85 -15.33 -27.16
N ASN A 488 34.92 -16.04 -27.54
CA ASN A 488 35.40 -17.20 -26.80
C ASN A 488 35.93 -16.81 -25.40
N LEU A 489 36.69 -15.71 -25.30
CA LEU A 489 37.15 -15.18 -24.01
C LEU A 489 35.99 -14.78 -23.09
N LEU A 490 34.92 -14.18 -23.64
CA LEU A 490 33.72 -13.86 -22.85
C LEU A 490 33.09 -15.12 -22.23
N LYS A 491 33.01 -16.22 -22.98
CA LYS A 491 32.49 -17.50 -22.47
C LYS A 491 33.36 -18.04 -21.33
N GLN A 492 34.67 -18.09 -21.54
CA GLN A 492 35.63 -18.55 -20.53
C GLN A 492 35.58 -17.70 -19.25
N PHE A 493 35.48 -16.37 -19.39
CA PHE A 493 35.37 -15.49 -18.23
C PHE A 493 34.08 -15.75 -17.42
N ILE A 494 32.96 -16.05 -18.10
CA ILE A 494 31.69 -16.38 -17.42
C ILE A 494 31.81 -17.73 -16.71
N GLU A 495 32.38 -18.75 -17.35
CA GLU A 495 32.56 -20.09 -16.78
C GLU A 495 33.41 -20.09 -15.50
N ILE A 496 34.39 -19.17 -15.40
CA ILE A 496 35.26 -19.05 -14.21
C ILE A 496 34.58 -18.32 -13.04
N ASN A 497 33.58 -17.46 -13.30
CA ASN A 497 32.96 -16.59 -12.29
C ASN A 497 31.52 -17.00 -11.91
N VAL A 498 30.99 -18.07 -12.51
CA VAL A 498 29.80 -18.80 -12.03
C VAL A 498 30.25 -19.82 -11.01
#